data_AF-A0A535S502-F1
#
_entry.id   AF-A0A535S502-F1
#
_cell.length_a   1.000
_cell.length_b   1.000
_cell.length_c   1.000
_cell.angle_alpha   90.00
_cell.angle_beta   90.00
_cell.angle_gamma   90.00
#
_symmetry.space_group_name_H-M   'P 1'
#
loop_
_entity.id
_entity.type
_entity.pdbx_description
1 polymer ?
#
loop_
_entity_poly.entity_id
_entity_poly.type
_entity_poly.pdbx_seq_one_letter_code
_entity_poly.pdbx_strand_id
1 'polypeptide(L)'
;MEQTCSRGIHTQSRCLIHLFATTCRRLLPGERAYRGSSDKCIPEGGRAMNNARASRIVEMFEQRGEDFHALVCRTPQNVVMLTGYQPILGNTFCIVTVNKAREVEVRLAVPEDEEDRVPRGAAVEVKTFAEETMDYIGNTIQAVREPLAELLRSAHVNENPVIGYEGIYSPIATAYTQVGAPGPATLDLLHKLFLGGYLVDATSMFDELAAVKTEEEIDFIRRCEEVGRQGFMAAREAVRVGATEADVAAATYASLLRAGYAAPGANHVLPHVHVMAGPRAAMAYKAFNLTSNRPIAHGDTVTVQMEIGINGHWAELTRTFFAGTISDEWRKAHEACVAAQDAALQVIRDGAAAREADGAARSIMAKAGFGPAFKHGLGHGFGFQAINHAAAPVLHPASDAVLRSGMVHNMEPAVYLEGKGGIRLNDNVAVRQDGNEVLSSQLPRDLDWLVVAG
;
A
#
# COMPACT_ATOMS: atom_id res chain seq x y z
N MET A 1 -17.38 55.09 -56.74
CA MET A 1 -17.49 54.16 -57.89
C MET A 1 -17.94 52.83 -57.32
N GLU A 2 -19.25 52.72 -57.06
CA GLU A 2 -20.24 51.99 -57.89
C GLU A 2 -20.16 50.48 -57.60
N GLN A 3 -21.21 49.72 -57.24
CA GLN A 3 -22.67 49.84 -57.35
C GLN A 3 -23.29 48.74 -56.40
N THR A 4 -24.12 49.08 -55.40
CA THR A 4 -25.62 49.02 -55.31
C THR A 4 -26.31 47.66 -55.01
N CYS A 5 -27.07 47.64 -53.89
CA CYS A 5 -28.45 47.11 -53.63
C CYS A 5 -28.79 45.61 -53.92
N SER A 6 -29.63 44.85 -53.18
CA SER A 6 -30.70 45.15 -52.20
C SER A 6 -31.36 43.88 -51.59
N ARG A 7 -31.90 44.03 -50.36
CA ARG A 7 -33.18 43.49 -49.77
C ARG A 7 -33.42 41.99 -49.48
N GLY A 8 -33.98 41.74 -48.28
CA GLY A 8 -34.95 40.66 -48.03
C GLY A 8 -35.14 40.21 -46.57
N ILE A 9 -35.97 40.92 -45.79
CA ILE A 9 -36.47 40.53 -44.46
C ILE A 9 -37.70 39.62 -44.62
N HIS A 10 -37.83 38.55 -43.83
CA HIS A 10 -39.14 38.09 -43.34
C HIS A 10 -39.05 37.31 -42.01
N THR A 11 -39.71 37.87 -41.01
CA THR A 11 -40.11 37.30 -39.72
C THR A 11 -41.37 36.43 -39.85
N GLN A 12 -41.45 35.32 -39.11
CA GLN A 12 -42.50 34.98 -38.13
C GLN A 12 -42.69 33.45 -37.95
N SER A 13 -42.43 32.99 -36.72
CA SER A 13 -43.26 32.13 -35.87
C SER A 13 -43.95 30.88 -36.45
N ARG A 14 -43.60 29.69 -35.92
CA ARG A 14 -44.55 28.76 -35.25
C ARG A 14 -43.88 27.47 -34.73
N CYS A 15 -44.21 27.15 -33.46
CA CYS A 15 -44.52 25.83 -32.89
C CYS A 15 -43.51 24.67 -32.97
N LEU A 16 -42.99 24.20 -31.82
CA LEU A 16 -43.63 23.23 -30.91
C LEU A 16 -42.64 22.77 -29.83
N ILE A 17 -42.88 23.15 -28.58
CA ILE A 17 -42.30 22.55 -27.38
C ILE A 17 -43.42 21.76 -26.71
N HIS A 18 -43.27 20.44 -26.62
CA HIS A 18 -44.09 19.54 -25.79
C HIS A 18 -43.28 19.19 -24.53
N LEU A 19 -43.71 19.67 -23.36
CA LEU A 19 -44.56 19.00 -22.36
C LEU A 19 -43.73 18.18 -21.34
N PHE A 20 -43.60 18.68 -20.11
CA PHE A 20 -44.38 18.19 -18.96
C PHE A 20 -44.14 19.07 -17.72
N ALA A 21 -45.22 19.68 -17.22
CA ALA A 21 -45.31 20.35 -15.93
C ALA A 21 -46.59 19.86 -15.25
N THR A 22 -46.47 19.43 -13.99
CA THR A 22 -47.52 19.34 -12.95
C THR A 22 -46.84 18.65 -11.75
N THR A 23 -46.78 19.15 -10.51
CA THR A 23 -47.56 20.19 -9.82
C THR A 23 -46.74 20.68 -8.61
N CYS A 24 -46.42 21.97 -8.54
CA CYS A 24 -45.93 22.63 -7.32
C CYS A 24 -47.12 23.29 -6.61
N ARG A 25 -47.42 22.91 -5.36
CA ARG A 25 -48.21 23.75 -4.44
C ARG A 25 -47.77 23.53 -2.98
N ARG A 26 -47.46 24.68 -2.34
CA ARG A 26 -47.44 25.02 -0.90
C ARG A 26 -46.15 24.80 -0.09
N LEU A 27 -45.38 25.89 0.02
CA LEU A 27 -44.56 26.33 1.17
C LEU A 27 -45.54 26.95 2.22
N LEU A 28 -45.44 26.90 3.57
CA LEU A 28 -44.44 26.70 4.64
C LEU A 28 -45.21 26.18 5.92
N PRO A 29 -44.65 26.13 7.16
CA PRO A 29 -43.38 25.63 7.69
C PRO A 29 -43.60 24.53 8.77
N GLY A 30 -42.55 23.82 9.20
CA GLY A 30 -42.63 22.97 10.39
C GLY A 30 -41.43 22.05 10.57
N GLU A 31 -40.73 22.27 11.67
CA GLU A 31 -39.66 21.46 12.26
C GLU A 31 -39.68 19.98 11.85
N ARG A 32 -38.59 19.49 11.24
CA ARG A 32 -38.26 18.07 11.28
C ARG A 32 -36.79 17.90 11.58
N ALA A 33 -36.55 17.43 12.79
CA ALA A 33 -35.31 16.83 13.24
C ALA A 33 -34.75 15.88 12.18
N TYR A 34 -33.47 16.06 11.87
CA TYR A 34 -32.67 15.12 11.10
C TYR A 34 -32.50 13.86 11.96
N ARG A 35 -33.45 12.93 11.90
CA ARG A 35 -33.23 11.57 12.39
C ARG A 35 -32.34 10.88 11.37
N GLY A 36 -31.07 10.73 11.71
CA GLY A 36 -30.14 9.89 10.95
C GLY A 36 -30.72 8.50 10.77
N SER A 37 -30.92 8.10 9.51
CA SER A 37 -31.18 6.71 9.16
C SER A 37 -29.86 5.95 9.26
N SER A 38 -29.67 5.27 10.40
CA SER A 38 -28.53 4.42 10.74
C SER A 38 -28.57 3.06 10.01
N ASP A 39 -28.87 3.05 8.72
CA ASP A 39 -28.88 1.83 7.87
C ASP A 39 -28.17 2.09 6.53
N LYS A 40 -27.08 2.88 6.57
CA LYS A 40 -26.16 2.99 5.44
C LYS A 40 -25.15 1.84 5.52
N CYS A 41 -24.95 1.17 4.38
CA CYS A 41 -24.06 0.04 4.16
C CYS A 41 -22.72 0.17 4.90
N ILE A 42 -22.64 -0.40 6.10
CA ILE A 42 -21.36 -0.65 6.76
C ILE A 42 -20.80 -1.93 6.12
N PRO A 43 -19.57 -1.94 5.58
CA PRO A 43 -19.02 -3.12 4.93
C PRO A 43 -19.10 -4.34 5.85
N GLU A 44 -19.70 -5.44 5.39
CA GLU A 44 -19.79 -6.73 6.12
C GLU A 44 -18.42 -7.43 6.32
N GLY A 45 -17.30 -6.71 6.20
CA GLY A 45 -15.94 -7.25 6.27
C GLY A 45 -15.21 -7.00 7.59
N GLY A 46 -15.81 -6.32 8.56
CA GLY A 46 -15.18 -6.08 9.86
C GLY A 46 -15.29 -7.30 10.76
N ARG A 47 -14.20 -8.06 10.89
CA ARG A 47 -14.05 -9.07 11.93
C ARG A 47 -13.19 -8.50 13.05
N ALA A 48 -13.45 -8.96 14.27
CA ALA A 48 -12.57 -8.76 15.42
C ALA A 48 -11.12 -9.08 15.04
N MET A 49 -10.16 -8.39 15.67
CA MET A 49 -8.74 -8.59 15.39
C MET A 49 -8.38 -10.08 15.37
N ASN A 50 -7.69 -10.50 14.31
CA ASN A 50 -7.34 -11.89 14.07
C ASN A 50 -6.65 -12.51 15.29
N ASN A 51 -7.11 -13.70 15.72
CA ASN A 51 -6.60 -14.40 16.89
C ASN A 51 -5.07 -14.57 16.89
N ALA A 52 -4.46 -14.76 15.71
CA ALA A 52 -3.00 -14.90 15.58
C ALA A 52 -2.27 -13.59 15.89
N ARG A 53 -2.79 -12.46 15.41
CA ARG A 53 -2.26 -11.12 15.68
C ARG A 53 -2.44 -10.73 17.14
N ALA A 54 -3.63 -10.98 17.69
CA ALA A 54 -3.92 -10.75 19.09
C ALA A 54 -2.96 -11.55 20.00
N SER A 55 -2.72 -12.83 19.70
CA SER A 55 -1.80 -13.68 20.47
C SER A 55 -0.37 -13.12 20.48
N ARG A 56 0.15 -12.66 19.34
CA ARG A 56 1.47 -12.03 19.25
C ARG A 56 1.57 -10.74 20.05
N ILE A 57 0.51 -9.91 20.05
CA ILE A 57 0.46 -8.69 20.87
C ILE A 57 0.51 -9.05 22.36
N VAL A 58 -0.25 -10.05 22.81
CA VAL A 58 -0.22 -10.52 24.20
C VAL A 58 1.18 -11.00 24.59
N GLU A 59 1.79 -11.86 23.78
CA GLU A 59 3.16 -12.36 24.02
C GLU A 59 4.17 -11.21 24.08
N MET A 60 4.01 -10.21 23.23
CA MET A 60 4.89 -9.06 23.18
C MET A 60 4.77 -8.16 24.43
N PHE A 61 3.55 -7.98 24.97
CA PHE A 61 3.34 -7.31 26.26
C PHE A 61 3.96 -8.11 27.42
N GLU A 62 3.97 -9.45 27.35
CA GLU A 62 4.51 -10.32 28.42
C GLU A 62 6.04 -10.43 28.39
N GLN A 63 6.66 -10.31 27.23
CA GLN A 63 8.11 -10.56 27.04
C GLN A 63 8.97 -9.30 27.15
N ARG A 64 8.42 -8.11 26.88
CA ARG A 64 9.18 -6.87 26.98
C ARG A 64 9.29 -6.49 28.46
N GLY A 65 10.51 -6.30 28.96
CA GLY A 65 10.78 -5.94 30.36
C GLY A 65 10.29 -4.55 30.80
N GLU A 66 9.41 -3.95 30.01
CA GLU A 66 8.70 -2.72 30.27
C GLU A 66 7.21 -3.10 30.37
N ASP A 67 6.61 -2.95 31.55
CA ASP A 67 5.21 -3.30 31.81
C ASP A 67 4.27 -2.31 31.07
N PHE A 68 4.15 -2.46 29.75
CA PHE A 68 3.31 -1.62 28.92
C PHE A 68 1.85 -1.69 29.35
N HIS A 69 1.26 -0.54 29.61
CA HIS A 69 -0.16 -0.40 29.90
C HIS A 69 -0.97 -0.24 28.61
N ALA A 70 -0.39 0.43 27.60
CA ALA A 70 -0.97 0.55 26.27
C ALA A 70 0.10 0.77 25.21
N LEU A 71 -0.23 0.44 23.96
CA LEU A 71 0.46 0.92 22.78
C LEU A 71 -0.39 1.97 22.06
N VAL A 72 0.26 3.01 21.54
CA VAL A 72 -0.40 4.07 20.76
C VAL A 72 0.32 4.27 19.43
N CYS A 73 -0.40 4.10 18.32
CA CYS A 73 0.09 4.39 16.98
C CYS A 73 -0.88 5.25 16.19
N ARG A 74 -0.37 5.87 15.13
CA ARG A 74 -1.16 6.72 14.24
C ARG A 74 -0.76 6.65 12.78
N THR A 75 0.37 6.03 12.44
CA THR A 75 0.65 5.84 11.02
C THR A 75 -0.42 4.98 10.37
N PRO A 76 -0.82 5.29 9.13
CA PRO A 76 -1.83 4.52 8.44
C PRO A 76 -1.50 3.02 8.38
N GLN A 77 -0.24 2.65 8.14
CA GLN A 77 0.16 1.25 8.07
C GLN A 77 -0.11 0.50 9.39
N ASN A 78 0.19 1.11 10.54
CA ASN A 78 0.00 0.46 11.83
C ASN A 78 -1.46 0.44 12.25
N VAL A 79 -2.23 1.48 11.90
CA VAL A 79 -3.69 1.46 12.09
C VAL A 79 -4.31 0.32 11.28
N VAL A 80 -3.98 0.17 10.00
CA VAL A 80 -4.46 -0.95 9.15
C VAL A 80 -4.08 -2.29 9.74
N MET A 81 -2.82 -2.42 10.15
CA MET A 81 -2.28 -3.62 10.79
C MET A 81 -3.18 -4.11 11.94
N LEU A 82 -3.68 -3.19 12.75
CA LEU A 82 -4.39 -3.49 14.00
C LEU A 82 -5.90 -3.58 13.83
N THR A 83 -6.45 -3.02 12.75
CA THR A 83 -7.90 -2.76 12.63
C THR A 83 -8.50 -3.17 11.29
N GLY A 84 -7.68 -3.34 10.25
CA GLY A 84 -8.13 -3.45 8.85
C GLY A 84 -8.72 -2.16 8.27
N TYR A 85 -8.76 -1.07 9.05
CA TYR A 85 -9.20 0.25 8.62
C TYR A 85 -7.99 1.03 8.07
N GLN A 86 -8.13 1.57 6.86
CA GLN A 86 -7.14 2.46 6.23
C GLN A 86 -7.52 3.92 6.49
N PRO A 87 -6.76 4.67 7.32
CA PRO A 87 -6.94 6.10 7.47
C PRO A 87 -6.66 6.83 6.14
N ILE A 88 -7.56 7.72 5.75
CA ILE A 88 -7.43 8.56 4.56
C ILE A 88 -6.60 9.79 4.87
N LEU A 89 -6.89 10.48 5.98
CA LEU A 89 -6.20 11.70 6.39
C LEU A 89 -4.92 11.43 7.19
N GLY A 90 -4.81 10.28 7.86
CA GLY A 90 -3.68 9.97 8.76
C GLY A 90 -3.78 10.63 10.15
N ASN A 91 -4.98 11.10 10.51
CA ASN A 91 -5.25 11.79 11.77
C ASN A 91 -5.77 10.86 12.89
N THR A 92 -6.09 9.61 12.55
CA THR A 92 -6.57 8.59 13.50
C THR A 92 -5.51 8.23 14.55
N PHE A 93 -5.95 8.10 15.80
CA PHE A 93 -5.16 7.48 16.88
C PHE A 93 -5.72 6.10 17.19
N CYS A 94 -4.83 5.12 17.28
CA CYS A 94 -5.15 3.76 17.69
C CYS A 94 -4.48 3.45 19.02
N ILE A 95 -5.29 3.01 19.99
CA ILE A 95 -4.84 2.56 21.31
C ILE A 95 -5.06 1.06 21.40
N VAL A 96 -4.02 0.32 21.79
CA VAL A 96 -4.07 -1.12 22.02
C VAL A 96 -3.75 -1.41 23.47
N THR A 97 -4.61 -2.16 24.16
CA THR A 97 -4.37 -2.66 25.51
C THR A 97 -4.56 -4.17 25.58
N VAL A 98 -3.96 -4.80 26.59
CA VAL A 98 -4.20 -6.21 26.93
C VAL A 98 -4.88 -6.26 28.29
N ASN A 99 -6.09 -6.82 28.34
CA ASN A 99 -6.85 -6.90 29.59
C ASN A 99 -6.39 -8.09 30.46
N LYS A 100 -6.91 -8.19 31.70
CA LYS A 100 -6.55 -9.26 32.64
C LYS A 100 -6.92 -10.67 32.17
N ALA A 101 -7.86 -10.79 31.22
CA ALA A 101 -8.23 -12.05 30.60
C ALA A 101 -7.32 -12.42 29.41
N ARG A 102 -6.24 -11.65 29.18
CA ARG A 102 -5.31 -11.80 28.05
C ARG A 102 -5.99 -11.57 26.70
N GLU A 103 -7.00 -10.72 26.66
CA GLU A 103 -7.64 -10.30 25.41
C GLU A 103 -7.10 -8.93 25.01
N VAL A 104 -6.90 -8.76 23.70
CA VAL A 104 -6.44 -7.49 23.15
C VAL A 104 -7.64 -6.62 22.81
N GLU A 105 -7.62 -5.39 23.29
CA GLU A 105 -8.66 -4.40 23.03
C GLU A 105 -8.09 -3.26 22.21
N VAL A 106 -8.74 -2.96 21.09
CA VAL A 106 -8.39 -1.83 20.22
C VAL A 106 -9.41 -0.73 20.38
N ARG A 107 -8.96 0.52 20.53
CA ARG A 107 -9.79 1.72 20.61
C ARG A 107 -9.31 2.76 19.62
N LEU A 108 -10.24 3.46 18.98
CA LEU A 108 -9.91 4.42 17.92
C LEU A 108 -10.47 5.81 18.21
N ALA A 109 -9.63 6.83 18.09
CA ALA A 109 -10.08 8.20 17.87
C ALA A 109 -9.98 8.50 16.38
N VAL A 110 -11.10 8.77 15.70
CA VAL A 110 -11.22 8.83 14.23
C VAL A 110 -11.80 10.18 13.81
N PRO A 111 -11.34 10.81 12.71
CA PRO A 111 -12.04 11.96 12.15
C PRO A 111 -13.50 11.61 11.83
N GLU A 112 -14.45 12.49 12.14
CA GLU A 112 -15.89 12.24 11.90
C GLU A 112 -16.18 11.85 10.44
N ASP A 113 -15.47 12.47 9.49
CA ASP A 113 -15.58 12.19 8.04
C ASP A 113 -15.13 10.77 7.63
N GLU A 114 -14.48 10.03 8.52
CA GLU A 114 -13.97 8.69 8.28
C GLU A 114 -14.65 7.61 9.15
N GLU A 115 -15.61 7.98 10.01
CA GLU A 115 -16.29 7.02 10.92
C GLU A 115 -16.94 5.86 10.14
N ASP A 116 -17.57 6.16 9.01
CA ASP A 116 -18.27 5.19 8.16
C ASP A 116 -17.35 4.16 7.50
N ARG A 117 -16.03 4.42 7.51
CA ARG A 117 -15.00 3.53 6.96
C ARG A 117 -14.43 2.55 7.96
N VAL A 118 -14.68 2.75 9.26
CA VAL A 118 -14.20 1.85 10.31
C VAL A 118 -15.01 0.54 10.23
N PRO A 119 -14.38 -0.62 9.97
CA PRO A 119 -15.11 -1.89 9.93
C PRO A 119 -15.76 -2.20 11.28
N ARG A 120 -16.96 -2.81 11.25
CA ARG A 120 -17.63 -3.28 12.47
C ARG A 120 -16.70 -4.20 13.27
N GLY A 121 -16.60 -3.99 14.57
CA GLY A 121 -15.76 -4.83 15.44
C GLY A 121 -14.25 -4.64 15.29
N ALA A 122 -13.79 -3.69 14.47
CA ALA A 122 -12.37 -3.32 14.38
C ALA A 122 -11.83 -2.70 15.68
N ALA A 123 -12.71 -2.14 16.50
CA ALA A 123 -12.40 -1.57 17.81
C ALA A 123 -13.56 -1.84 18.79
N VAL A 124 -13.22 -1.98 20.08
CA VAL A 124 -14.21 -2.10 21.16
C VAL A 124 -14.87 -0.76 21.48
N GLU A 125 -14.20 0.34 21.13
CA GLU A 125 -14.70 1.70 21.26
C GLU A 125 -14.13 2.59 20.16
N VAL A 126 -15.00 3.43 19.57
CA VAL A 126 -14.63 4.45 18.60
C VAL A 126 -15.15 5.79 19.11
N LYS A 127 -14.28 6.81 19.12
CA LYS A 127 -14.63 8.20 19.41
C LYS A 127 -14.32 9.04 18.18
N THR A 128 -15.26 9.88 17.77
CA THR A 128 -15.05 10.77 16.64
C THR A 128 -14.56 12.15 17.09
N PHE A 129 -13.90 12.87 16.18
CA PHE A 129 -13.54 14.26 16.37
C PHE A 129 -13.62 15.04 15.06
N ALA A 130 -13.89 16.34 15.17
CA ALA A 130 -13.93 17.27 14.03
C ALA A 130 -12.87 18.35 14.22
N GLU A 131 -11.99 18.53 13.23
CA GLU A 131 -10.97 19.59 13.24
C GLU A 131 -11.56 20.96 12.91
N GLU A 132 -12.68 20.97 12.19
CA GLU A 132 -13.42 22.14 11.79
C GLU A 132 -14.93 21.88 11.91
N THR A 133 -15.65 22.85 12.44
CA THR A 133 -17.10 22.96 12.42
C THR A 133 -17.47 24.40 12.07
N MET A 134 -18.76 24.68 11.85
CA MET A 134 -19.22 26.05 11.58
C MET A 134 -18.92 27.02 12.74
N ASP A 135 -18.69 26.51 13.95
CA ASP A 135 -18.45 27.29 15.17
C ASP A 135 -17.00 27.19 15.69
N TYR A 136 -16.15 26.35 15.10
CA TYR A 136 -14.80 26.06 15.59
C TYR A 136 -13.84 25.70 14.46
N ILE A 137 -12.64 26.28 14.47
CA ILE A 137 -11.52 25.88 13.60
C ILE A 137 -10.33 25.56 14.50
N GLY A 138 -9.82 24.34 14.41
CA GLY A 138 -8.70 23.84 15.18
C GLY A 138 -7.71 23.06 14.34
N ASN A 139 -6.95 22.19 15.00
CA ASN A 139 -6.12 21.18 14.35
C ASN A 139 -6.35 19.82 15.01
N THR A 140 -5.83 18.75 14.40
CA THR A 140 -5.94 17.37 14.90
C THR A 140 -5.61 17.26 16.38
N ILE A 141 -4.50 17.85 16.81
CA ILE A 141 -4.00 17.72 18.19
C ILE A 141 -4.96 18.35 19.20
N GLN A 142 -5.59 19.47 18.85
CA GLN A 142 -6.58 20.12 19.69
C GLN A 142 -7.91 19.34 19.71
N ALA A 143 -8.39 18.96 18.53
CA ALA A 143 -9.68 18.28 18.37
C ALA A 143 -9.69 16.89 19.01
N VAL A 144 -8.60 16.12 18.86
CA VAL A 144 -8.53 14.74 19.35
C VAL A 144 -8.27 14.65 20.85
N ARG A 145 -7.86 15.74 21.52
CA ARG A 145 -7.38 15.71 22.90
C ARG A 145 -8.40 15.09 23.87
N GLU A 146 -9.64 15.56 23.86
CA GLU A 146 -10.68 15.05 24.77
C GLU A 146 -11.16 13.65 24.38
N PRO A 147 -11.47 13.37 23.10
CA PRO A 147 -11.76 12.00 22.63
C PRO A 147 -10.68 10.99 23.03
N LEU A 148 -9.40 11.34 22.85
CA LEU A 148 -8.29 10.47 23.22
C LEU A 148 -8.20 10.28 24.74
N ALA A 149 -8.40 11.35 25.52
CA ALA A 149 -8.44 11.25 26.98
C ALA A 149 -9.59 10.34 27.48
N GLU A 150 -10.77 10.40 26.84
CA GLU A 150 -11.89 9.51 27.14
C GLU A 150 -11.55 8.05 26.86
N LEU A 151 -10.95 7.75 25.71
CA LEU A 151 -10.53 6.39 25.35
C LEU A 151 -9.47 5.83 26.31
N LEU A 152 -8.54 6.67 26.78
CA LEU A 152 -7.54 6.23 27.75
C LEU A 152 -8.16 5.92 29.12
N ARG A 153 -9.14 6.72 29.55
CA ARG A 153 -9.90 6.45 30.78
C ARG A 153 -10.72 5.17 30.66
N SER A 154 -11.37 4.93 29.52
CA SER A 154 -12.16 3.70 29.29
C SER A 154 -11.27 2.46 29.13
N ALA A 155 -10.02 2.64 28.72
CA ALA A 155 -9.00 1.59 28.69
C ALA A 155 -8.38 1.29 30.07
N HIS A 156 -8.82 1.96 31.14
CA HIS A 156 -8.26 1.86 32.48
C HIS A 156 -6.74 2.14 32.54
N VAL A 157 -6.26 2.99 31.64
CA VAL A 157 -4.89 3.51 31.66
C VAL A 157 -4.84 4.65 32.68
N ASN A 158 -4.52 4.29 33.93
CA ASN A 158 -4.61 5.15 35.12
C ASN A 158 -3.31 5.95 35.37
N GLU A 159 -3.13 6.50 36.58
CA GLU A 159 -1.97 7.33 36.95
C GLU A 159 -0.62 6.64 36.75
N ASN A 160 0.36 7.38 36.21
CA ASN A 160 1.73 6.95 35.91
C ASN A 160 1.87 5.73 34.97
N PRO A 161 1.17 5.68 33.82
CA PRO A 161 1.22 4.52 32.94
C PRO A 161 2.53 4.45 32.15
N VAL A 162 2.92 3.24 31.73
CA VAL A 162 3.95 3.03 30.72
C VAL A 162 3.27 2.88 29.36
N ILE A 163 3.51 3.81 28.45
CA ILE A 163 2.88 3.84 27.13
C ILE A 163 3.94 3.66 26.06
N GLY A 164 3.81 2.58 25.28
CA GLY A 164 4.59 2.40 24.07
C GLY A 164 4.00 3.27 22.98
N TYR A 165 4.74 4.23 22.45
CA TYR A 165 4.27 5.07 21.35
C TYR A 165 5.07 4.80 20.08
N GLU A 166 4.44 5.02 18.94
CA GLU A 166 5.11 4.99 17.65
C GLU A 166 6.01 6.24 17.50
N GLY A 167 7.31 6.06 17.69
CA GLY A 167 8.30 7.14 17.74
C GLY A 167 8.88 7.59 16.41
N ILE A 168 8.46 6.99 15.28
CA ILE A 168 9.03 7.16 13.93
C ILE A 168 9.67 8.54 13.72
N TYR A 169 11.01 8.55 13.71
CA TYR A 169 11.82 9.75 13.54
C TYR A 169 12.10 10.08 12.06
N SER A 170 11.77 9.17 11.14
CA SER A 170 11.92 9.40 9.71
C SER A 170 10.72 10.21 9.19
N PRO A 171 10.93 11.23 8.32
CA PRO A 171 9.81 11.88 7.67
C PRO A 171 9.02 10.85 6.85
N ILE A 172 7.74 10.73 7.15
CA ILE A 172 6.81 9.96 6.33
C ILE A 172 6.35 10.90 5.23
N ALA A 173 6.68 10.57 3.98
CA ALA A 173 6.11 11.29 2.85
C ALA A 173 4.60 11.05 2.86
N THR A 174 3.83 12.09 3.14
CA THR A 174 2.38 12.04 3.14
C THR A 174 1.92 11.82 1.70
N ALA A 175 1.19 10.72 1.43
CA ALA A 175 0.42 10.63 0.20
C ALA A 175 -0.54 11.83 0.10
N TYR A 176 -1.03 12.17 -1.09
CA TYR A 176 -1.89 13.35 -1.33
C TYR A 176 -2.99 13.53 -0.26
N THR A 177 -3.57 12.44 0.25
CA THR A 177 -4.59 12.47 1.29
C THR A 177 -4.07 12.24 2.72
N GLN A 178 -2.95 11.54 2.92
CA GLN A 178 -2.46 11.13 4.25
C GLN A 178 -1.58 12.20 4.90
N VAL A 179 -2.12 13.41 5.01
CA VAL A 179 -1.39 14.62 5.45
C VAL A 179 -1.05 14.64 6.95
N GLY A 180 -1.72 13.81 7.74
CA GLY A 180 -1.45 13.59 9.15
C GLY A 180 -0.30 12.61 9.37
N ALA A 181 0.82 13.09 9.92
CA ALA A 181 1.94 12.25 10.32
C ALA A 181 2.21 12.34 11.84
N PRO A 182 2.65 11.25 12.49
CA PRO A 182 3.29 11.34 13.81
C PRO A 182 4.48 12.29 13.76
N GLY A 183 4.61 13.10 14.79
CA GLY A 183 5.72 14.03 14.95
C GLY A 183 5.75 14.64 16.36
N PRO A 184 6.57 15.68 16.59
CA PRO A 184 6.74 16.30 17.91
C PRO A 184 5.44 16.75 18.57
N ALA A 185 4.46 17.21 17.78
CA ALA A 185 3.16 17.65 18.29
C ALA A 185 2.31 16.49 18.85
N THR A 186 2.36 15.30 18.25
CA THR A 186 1.72 14.11 18.86
C THR A 186 2.45 13.68 20.12
N LEU A 187 3.79 13.70 20.13
CA LEU A 187 4.53 13.34 21.34
C LEU A 187 4.21 14.29 22.50
N ASP A 188 4.14 15.59 22.23
CA ASP A 188 3.72 16.62 23.20
C ASP A 188 2.28 16.39 23.68
N LEU A 189 1.35 16.02 22.79
CA LEU A 189 -0.01 15.64 23.18
C LEU A 189 -0.02 14.44 24.12
N LEU A 190 0.71 13.37 23.80
CA LEU A 190 0.79 12.18 24.65
C LEU A 190 1.39 12.54 26.02
N HIS A 191 2.50 13.30 26.06
CA HIS A 191 3.07 13.78 27.33
C HIS A 191 2.05 14.56 28.17
N LYS A 192 1.22 15.41 27.55
CA LYS A 192 0.19 16.19 28.24
C LYS A 192 -0.99 15.36 28.73
N LEU A 193 -1.31 14.26 28.05
CA LEU A 193 -2.38 13.34 28.45
C LEU A 193 -1.92 12.37 29.55
N PHE A 194 -0.64 12.01 29.56
CA PHE A 194 -0.05 11.07 30.52
C PHE A 194 0.82 11.78 31.56
N LEU A 195 0.31 12.82 32.21
CA LEU A 195 1.04 13.51 33.28
C LEU A 195 1.43 12.51 34.38
N GLY A 196 2.74 12.29 34.57
CA GLY A 196 3.32 11.32 35.51
C GLY A 196 3.66 9.94 34.92
N GLY A 197 3.25 9.64 33.68
CA GLY A 197 3.58 8.40 32.96
C GLY A 197 4.94 8.42 32.26
N TYR A 198 5.36 7.25 31.79
CA TYR A 198 6.57 7.03 31.00
C TYR A 198 6.18 6.71 29.56
N LEU A 199 6.68 7.48 28.60
CA LEU A 199 6.57 7.15 27.19
C LEU A 199 7.82 6.40 26.75
N VAL A 200 7.63 5.27 26.07
CA VAL A 200 8.73 4.51 25.48
C VAL A 200 8.49 4.33 23.99
N ASP A 201 9.54 4.49 23.19
CA ASP A 201 9.46 4.25 21.76
C ASP A 201 9.26 2.76 21.47
N ALA A 202 8.07 2.43 20.98
CA ALA A 202 7.65 1.09 20.61
C ALA A 202 7.66 0.87 19.08
N THR A 203 8.34 1.70 18.28
CA THR A 203 8.41 1.53 16.82
C THR A 203 8.89 0.13 16.42
N SER A 204 9.92 -0.41 17.09
CA SER A 204 10.42 -1.76 16.81
C SER A 204 9.38 -2.87 17.06
N MET A 205 8.51 -2.69 18.04
CA MET A 205 7.40 -3.62 18.33
C MET A 205 6.37 -3.61 17.20
N PHE A 206 6.03 -2.44 16.66
CA PHE A 206 5.15 -2.35 15.50
C PHE A 206 5.79 -2.95 14.24
N ASP A 207 7.08 -2.71 14.00
CA ASP A 207 7.81 -3.28 12.87
C ASP A 207 7.86 -4.81 12.93
N GLU A 208 8.10 -5.39 14.12
CA GLU A 208 8.08 -6.84 14.34
C GLU A 208 6.69 -7.45 14.07
N LEU A 209 5.62 -6.80 14.55
CA LEU A 209 4.25 -7.22 14.28
C LEU A 209 3.90 -7.10 12.78
N ALA A 210 4.34 -6.04 12.12
CA ALA A 210 4.08 -5.79 10.70
C ALA A 210 4.87 -6.74 9.78
N ALA A 211 6.04 -7.22 10.23
CA ALA A 211 6.88 -8.14 9.47
C ALA A 211 6.16 -9.47 9.19
N VAL A 212 5.43 -9.99 10.19
CA VAL A 212 4.77 -11.31 10.12
C VAL A 212 3.27 -11.16 9.89
N LYS A 213 2.80 -11.57 8.73
CA LYS A 213 1.39 -11.46 8.33
C LYS A 213 0.56 -12.58 8.94
N THR A 214 -0.74 -12.34 9.05
CA THR A 214 -1.76 -13.40 9.25
C THR A 214 -2.18 -13.98 7.90
N GLU A 215 -2.80 -15.17 7.88
CA GLU A 215 -3.29 -15.73 6.60
C GLU A 215 -4.32 -14.82 5.92
N GLU A 216 -5.16 -14.12 6.70
CA GLU A 216 -6.13 -13.17 6.16
C GLU A 216 -5.44 -11.99 5.47
N GLU A 217 -4.34 -11.49 6.04
CA GLU A 217 -3.53 -10.43 5.42
C GLU A 217 -2.81 -10.94 4.16
N ILE A 218 -2.33 -12.19 4.16
CA ILE A 218 -1.77 -12.82 2.95
C ILE A 218 -2.86 -12.96 1.87
N ASP A 219 -4.11 -13.27 2.24
CA ASP A 219 -5.25 -13.29 1.32
C ASP A 219 -5.59 -11.91 0.75
N PHE A 220 -5.41 -10.82 1.52
CA PHE A 220 -5.49 -9.47 0.99
C PHE A 220 -4.37 -9.21 -0.03
N ILE A 221 -3.14 -9.62 0.27
CA ILE A 221 -2.00 -9.49 -0.67
C ILE A 221 -2.28 -10.29 -1.95
N ARG A 222 -2.79 -11.53 -1.88
CA ARG A 222 -3.18 -12.33 -3.05
C ARG A 222 -4.23 -11.63 -3.93
N ARG A 223 -5.14 -10.84 -3.33
CA ARG A 223 -6.09 -10.03 -4.10
C ARG A 223 -5.41 -8.87 -4.82
N CYS A 224 -4.46 -8.21 -4.17
CA CYS A 224 -3.62 -7.19 -4.81
C CYS A 224 -2.83 -7.79 -5.98
N GLU A 225 -2.28 -9.00 -5.81
CA GLU A 225 -1.59 -9.75 -6.86
C GLU A 225 -2.46 -10.04 -8.09
N GLU A 226 -3.69 -10.50 -7.89
CA GLU A 226 -4.62 -10.76 -9.00
C GLU A 226 -4.94 -9.48 -9.77
N VAL A 227 -5.07 -8.34 -9.09
CA VAL A 227 -5.22 -7.03 -9.75
C VAL A 227 -3.94 -6.64 -10.48
N GLY A 228 -2.77 -6.85 -9.87
CA GLY A 228 -1.46 -6.64 -10.48
C GLY A 228 -1.30 -7.43 -11.79
N ARG A 229 -1.77 -8.68 -11.82
CA ARG A 229 -1.80 -9.52 -13.03
C ARG A 229 -2.59 -8.85 -14.16
N GLN A 230 -3.76 -8.28 -13.89
CA GLN A 230 -4.53 -7.51 -14.88
C GLN A 230 -3.77 -6.27 -15.38
N GLY A 231 -3.02 -5.62 -14.49
CA GLY A 231 -2.10 -4.54 -14.84
C GLY A 231 -1.06 -4.99 -15.87
N PHE A 232 -0.43 -6.15 -15.66
CA PHE A 232 0.55 -6.67 -16.61
C PHE A 232 -0.02 -7.13 -17.94
N MET A 233 -1.25 -7.65 -17.96
CA MET A 233 -1.94 -7.96 -19.21
C MET A 233 -2.13 -6.69 -20.04
N ALA A 234 -2.58 -5.60 -19.42
CA ALA A 234 -2.73 -4.31 -20.08
C ALA A 234 -1.38 -3.70 -20.49
N ALA A 235 -0.35 -3.83 -19.64
CA ALA A 235 1.01 -3.40 -19.96
C ALA A 235 1.53 -4.11 -21.21
N ARG A 236 1.36 -5.45 -21.27
CA ARG A 236 1.78 -6.27 -22.40
C ARG A 236 1.11 -5.85 -23.70
N GLU A 237 -0.19 -5.52 -23.66
CA GLU A 237 -0.92 -5.03 -24.84
C GLU A 237 -0.44 -3.63 -25.28
N ALA A 238 -0.02 -2.79 -24.33
CA ALA A 238 0.41 -1.43 -24.61
C ALA A 238 1.87 -1.33 -25.07
N VAL A 239 2.74 -2.26 -24.67
CA VAL A 239 4.14 -2.29 -25.08
C VAL A 239 4.24 -2.64 -26.56
N ARG A 240 4.66 -1.68 -27.38
CA ARG A 240 4.92 -1.86 -28.82
C ARG A 240 5.91 -0.81 -29.31
N VAL A 241 6.54 -1.07 -30.45
CA VAL A 241 7.48 -0.10 -31.02
C VAL A 241 6.75 1.20 -31.35
N GLY A 242 7.33 2.33 -30.94
CA GLY A 242 6.77 3.66 -31.12
C GLY A 242 5.79 4.12 -30.04
N ALA A 243 5.25 3.24 -29.20
CA ALA A 243 4.54 3.67 -27.99
C ALA A 243 5.52 4.32 -27.01
N THR A 244 5.07 5.27 -26.20
CA THR A 244 5.91 5.90 -25.18
C THR A 244 5.85 5.14 -23.85
N GLU A 245 6.84 5.33 -22.99
CA GLU A 245 6.76 4.84 -21.59
C GLU A 245 5.47 5.32 -20.89
N ALA A 246 5.05 6.57 -21.16
CA ALA A 246 3.82 7.15 -20.65
C ALA A 246 2.55 6.45 -21.17
N ASP A 247 2.50 6.05 -22.44
CA ASP A 247 1.36 5.31 -22.99
C ASP A 247 1.17 3.97 -22.26
N VAL A 248 2.28 3.24 -22.04
CA VAL A 248 2.26 1.96 -21.30
C VAL A 248 1.86 2.18 -19.85
N ALA A 249 2.42 3.20 -19.20
CA ALA A 249 2.07 3.52 -17.81
C ALA A 249 0.60 3.88 -17.66
N ALA A 250 0.05 4.69 -18.57
CA ALA A 250 -1.35 5.10 -18.55
C ALA A 250 -2.31 3.93 -18.74
N ALA A 251 -2.04 3.04 -19.71
CA ALA A 251 -2.84 1.84 -19.94
C ALA A 251 -2.83 0.90 -18.71
N THR A 252 -1.65 0.68 -18.14
CA THR A 252 -1.45 -0.15 -16.94
C THR A 252 -2.18 0.44 -15.74
N TYR A 253 -2.02 1.74 -15.48
CA TYR A 253 -2.67 2.44 -14.37
C TYR A 253 -4.20 2.37 -14.48
N ALA A 254 -4.74 2.60 -15.68
CA ALA A 254 -6.18 2.51 -15.92
C ALA A 254 -6.72 1.09 -15.66
N SER A 255 -5.97 0.06 -16.02
CA SER A 255 -6.32 -1.34 -15.74
C SER A 255 -6.33 -1.61 -14.24
N LEU A 256 -5.25 -1.25 -13.53
CA LEU A 256 -5.13 -1.44 -12.09
C LEU A 256 -6.25 -0.74 -11.31
N LEU A 257 -6.56 0.51 -11.67
CA LEU A 257 -7.61 1.27 -11.01
C LEU A 257 -8.99 0.61 -11.19
N ARG A 258 -9.33 0.20 -12.42
CA ARG A 258 -10.61 -0.46 -12.72
C ARG A 258 -10.72 -1.83 -12.06
N ALA A 259 -9.69 -2.67 -12.20
CA ALA A 259 -9.67 -4.01 -11.63
C ALA A 259 -9.64 -3.96 -10.09
N GLY A 260 -8.90 -3.01 -9.51
CA GLY A 260 -8.85 -2.79 -8.06
C GLY A 260 -10.20 -2.46 -7.47
N TYR A 261 -10.97 -1.53 -8.05
CA TYR A 261 -12.31 -1.21 -7.56
C TYR A 261 -13.37 -2.27 -7.89
N ALA A 262 -13.07 -3.17 -8.83
CA ALA A 262 -13.90 -4.36 -9.08
C ALA A 262 -13.59 -5.52 -8.11
N ALA A 263 -12.49 -5.44 -7.35
CA ALA A 263 -12.10 -6.49 -6.42
C ALA A 263 -13.06 -6.54 -5.21
N PRO A 264 -13.45 -7.73 -4.73
CA PRO A 264 -14.37 -7.86 -3.61
C PRO A 264 -13.89 -7.15 -2.34
N GLY A 265 -14.73 -6.27 -1.81
CA GLY A 265 -14.47 -5.53 -0.58
C GLY A 265 -13.49 -4.37 -0.71
N ALA A 266 -13.04 -4.03 -1.92
CA ALA A 266 -12.18 -2.87 -2.15
C ALA A 266 -12.95 -1.55 -1.97
N ASN A 267 -12.47 -0.71 -1.05
CA ASN A 267 -13.03 0.61 -0.78
C ASN A 267 -12.03 1.72 -1.12
N HIS A 268 -10.73 1.41 -1.08
CA HIS A 268 -9.66 2.35 -1.38
C HIS A 268 -8.58 1.64 -2.21
N VAL A 269 -8.29 2.19 -3.38
CA VAL A 269 -7.35 1.61 -4.36
C VAL A 269 -6.29 2.64 -4.71
N LEU A 270 -5.02 2.26 -4.57
CA LEU A 270 -3.85 3.12 -4.76
C LEU A 270 -2.86 2.43 -5.72
N PRO A 271 -3.01 2.63 -7.04
CA PRO A 271 -2.06 2.11 -8.02
C PRO A 271 -0.87 3.06 -8.22
N HIS A 272 0.32 2.49 -8.38
CA HIS A 272 1.53 3.17 -8.83
C HIS A 272 2.15 2.40 -9.99
N VAL A 273 2.64 3.11 -11.00
CA VAL A 273 3.20 2.50 -12.21
C VAL A 273 4.42 3.27 -12.70
N HIS A 274 5.52 2.56 -12.86
CA HIS A 274 6.78 3.09 -13.35
C HIS A 274 7.24 2.29 -14.58
N VAL A 275 7.47 2.97 -15.70
CA VAL A 275 7.90 2.36 -16.95
C VAL A 275 9.22 2.95 -17.41
N MET A 276 10.20 2.11 -17.69
CA MET A 276 11.52 2.50 -18.17
C MET A 276 11.92 1.63 -19.36
N ALA A 277 12.21 2.26 -20.49
CA ALA A 277 12.54 1.60 -21.74
C ALA A 277 14.00 1.83 -22.17
N GLY A 278 14.59 0.79 -22.78
CA GLY A 278 15.96 0.80 -23.29
C GLY A 278 16.96 1.27 -22.22
N PRO A 279 17.87 2.20 -22.52
CA PRO A 279 18.91 2.64 -21.59
C PRO A 279 18.38 3.16 -20.23
N ARG A 280 17.13 3.64 -20.16
CA ARG A 280 16.52 4.09 -18.91
C ARG A 280 16.27 2.94 -17.95
N ALA A 281 15.96 1.74 -18.46
CA ALA A 281 15.77 0.55 -17.64
C ALA A 281 17.03 0.15 -16.86
N ALA A 282 18.22 0.55 -17.33
CA ALA A 282 19.48 0.34 -16.61
C ALA A 282 19.58 1.13 -15.30
N MET A 283 18.69 2.12 -15.10
CA MET A 283 18.62 2.96 -13.91
C MET A 283 17.54 2.52 -12.92
N ALA A 284 16.80 1.44 -13.20
CA ALA A 284 15.66 1.03 -12.37
C ALA A 284 16.02 0.59 -10.94
N TYR A 285 17.32 0.38 -10.65
CA TYR A 285 17.83 0.14 -9.30
C TYR A 285 17.94 1.41 -8.42
N LYS A 286 17.80 2.59 -9.02
CA LYS A 286 17.93 3.85 -8.28
C LYS A 286 16.66 4.11 -7.48
N ALA A 287 16.79 4.91 -6.42
CA ALA A 287 15.67 5.28 -5.55
C ALA A 287 14.53 6.04 -6.26
N PHE A 288 14.77 6.57 -7.48
CA PHE A 288 13.78 7.34 -8.24
C PHE A 288 13.66 6.83 -9.67
N ASN A 289 12.61 6.04 -9.90
CA ASN A 289 12.22 5.54 -11.21
C ASN A 289 11.14 6.45 -11.78
N LEU A 290 11.41 7.14 -12.88
CA LEU A 290 10.46 8.08 -13.49
C LEU A 290 10.05 7.61 -14.87
N THR A 291 8.75 7.43 -15.07
CA THR A 291 8.15 7.29 -16.40
C THR A 291 8.40 8.56 -17.19
N SER A 292 8.86 8.44 -18.44
CA SER A 292 9.06 9.57 -19.35
C SER A 292 8.17 9.51 -20.58
N ASN A 293 8.35 10.45 -21.51
CA ASN A 293 7.70 10.39 -22.82
C ASN A 293 8.63 9.76 -23.89
N ARG A 294 9.64 8.98 -23.49
CA ARG A 294 10.56 8.32 -24.42
C ARG A 294 9.80 7.29 -25.27
N PRO A 295 9.87 7.35 -26.61
CA PRO A 295 9.35 6.28 -27.46
C PRO A 295 10.15 4.98 -27.27
N ILE A 296 9.45 3.86 -27.24
CA ILE A 296 10.01 2.51 -27.20
C ILE A 296 10.57 2.17 -28.59
N ALA A 297 11.85 1.82 -28.65
CA ALA A 297 12.51 1.38 -29.86
C ALA A 297 12.49 -0.14 -29.99
N HIS A 298 12.63 -0.62 -31.22
CA HIS A 298 12.78 -2.06 -31.48
C HIS A 298 14.06 -2.59 -30.81
N GLY A 299 13.93 -3.68 -30.06
CA GLY A 299 15.00 -4.30 -29.28
C GLY A 299 15.16 -3.73 -27.85
N ASP A 300 14.36 -2.73 -27.46
CA ASP A 300 14.40 -2.22 -26.09
C ASP A 300 13.87 -3.24 -25.08
N THR A 301 14.54 -3.31 -23.93
CA THR A 301 13.93 -3.80 -22.68
C THR A 301 12.96 -2.76 -22.16
N VAL A 302 11.76 -3.16 -21.74
CA VAL A 302 10.74 -2.29 -21.15
C VAL A 302 10.37 -2.81 -19.77
N THR A 303 11.01 -2.27 -18.74
CA THR A 303 10.73 -2.62 -17.34
C THR A 303 9.47 -1.89 -16.89
N VAL A 304 8.45 -2.67 -16.53
CA VAL A 304 7.19 -2.19 -15.95
C VAL A 304 7.17 -2.64 -14.49
N GLN A 305 7.35 -1.68 -13.61
CA GLN A 305 7.19 -1.82 -12.17
C GLN A 305 5.81 -1.28 -11.77
N MET A 306 5.12 -2.03 -10.92
CA MET A 306 3.84 -1.61 -10.37
C MET A 306 3.71 -1.97 -8.90
N GLU A 307 3.02 -1.09 -8.19
CA GLU A 307 2.57 -1.30 -6.83
C GLU A 307 1.07 -1.10 -6.80
N ILE A 308 0.35 -1.96 -6.10
CA ILE A 308 -1.10 -1.83 -5.96
C ILE A 308 -1.51 -2.01 -4.51
N GLY A 309 -2.02 -0.92 -3.94
CA GLY A 309 -2.62 -0.87 -2.61
C GLY A 309 -4.12 -1.06 -2.68
N ILE A 310 -4.68 -2.02 -1.94
CA ILE A 310 -6.14 -2.18 -1.75
C ILE A 310 -6.41 -2.21 -0.25
N ASN A 311 -7.20 -1.25 0.25
CA ASN A 311 -7.52 -1.11 1.67
C ASN A 311 -6.28 -1.19 2.58
N GLY A 312 -5.19 -0.54 2.18
CA GLY A 312 -3.94 -0.52 2.96
C GLY A 312 -3.04 -1.73 2.80
N HIS A 313 -3.46 -2.75 2.06
CA HIS A 313 -2.63 -3.92 1.75
C HIS A 313 -1.99 -3.74 0.38
N TRP A 314 -0.70 -3.98 0.29
CA TRP A 314 0.11 -3.70 -0.89
C TRP A 314 0.65 -4.99 -1.50
N ALA A 315 0.78 -5.00 -2.82
CA ALA A 315 1.63 -5.91 -3.56
C ALA A 315 2.57 -5.10 -4.47
N GLU A 316 3.75 -5.63 -4.74
CA GLU A 316 4.75 -5.03 -5.63
C GLU A 316 5.21 -6.05 -6.65
N LEU A 317 5.12 -5.71 -7.94
CA LEU A 317 5.49 -6.61 -9.01
C LEU A 317 6.30 -5.89 -10.08
N THR A 318 7.15 -6.65 -10.76
CA THR A 318 7.91 -6.14 -11.91
C THR A 318 8.10 -7.24 -12.94
N ARG A 319 7.88 -6.86 -14.20
CA ARG A 319 8.30 -7.64 -15.37
C ARG A 319 9.01 -6.72 -16.35
N THR A 320 9.93 -7.29 -17.10
CA THR A 320 10.59 -6.62 -18.22
C THR A 320 10.14 -7.27 -19.52
N PHE A 321 9.46 -6.49 -20.36
CA PHE A 321 9.08 -6.89 -21.71
C PHE A 321 10.21 -6.60 -22.71
N PHE A 322 10.17 -7.25 -23.88
CA PHE A 322 11.09 -7.00 -24.98
C PHE A 322 10.31 -6.56 -26.21
N ALA A 323 10.59 -5.36 -26.72
CA ALA A 323 9.88 -4.80 -27.86
C ALA A 323 10.41 -5.34 -29.19
N GLY A 324 9.62 -6.11 -29.92
CA GLY A 324 9.97 -6.69 -31.21
C GLY A 324 10.81 -7.97 -31.08
N THR A 325 12.12 -7.84 -30.91
CA THR A 325 13.04 -8.99 -30.81
C THR A 325 13.87 -8.93 -29.53
N ILE A 326 14.37 -10.10 -29.13
CA ILE A 326 15.27 -10.25 -27.99
C ILE A 326 16.66 -10.71 -28.46
N SER A 327 17.71 -10.10 -27.91
CA SER A 327 19.10 -10.50 -28.16
C SER A 327 19.53 -11.69 -27.29
N ASP A 328 20.57 -12.39 -27.69
CA ASP A 328 21.13 -13.50 -26.89
C ASP A 328 21.66 -13.03 -25.53
N GLU A 329 22.17 -11.80 -25.43
CA GLU A 329 22.60 -11.19 -24.17
C GLU A 329 21.42 -11.07 -23.19
N TRP A 330 20.26 -10.61 -23.69
CA TRP A 330 19.06 -10.47 -22.87
C TRP A 330 18.39 -11.80 -22.54
N ARG A 331 18.44 -12.78 -23.46
CA ARG A 331 18.00 -14.15 -23.18
C ARG A 331 18.80 -14.75 -22.03
N LYS A 332 20.13 -14.66 -22.09
CA LYS A 332 21.03 -15.14 -21.03
C LYS A 332 20.80 -14.40 -19.70
N ALA A 333 20.58 -13.09 -19.75
CA ALA A 333 20.29 -12.29 -18.55
C ALA A 333 18.94 -12.67 -17.91
N HIS A 334 17.90 -12.88 -18.72
CA HIS A 334 16.60 -13.35 -18.25
C HIS A 334 16.70 -14.74 -17.60
N GLU A 335 17.35 -15.70 -18.27
CA GLU A 335 17.60 -17.04 -17.73
C GLU A 335 18.37 -16.98 -16.39
N ALA A 336 19.34 -16.09 -16.27
CA ALA A 336 20.06 -15.87 -15.02
C ALA A 336 19.14 -15.34 -13.90
N CYS A 337 18.24 -14.39 -14.19
CA CYS A 337 17.27 -13.90 -13.21
C CYS A 337 16.31 -15.00 -12.75
N VAL A 338 15.76 -15.80 -13.68
CA VAL A 338 14.87 -16.92 -13.34
C VAL A 338 15.60 -17.94 -12.47
N ALA A 339 16.80 -18.36 -12.87
CA ALA A 339 17.60 -19.32 -12.10
C ALA A 339 18.02 -18.77 -10.73
N ALA A 340 18.29 -17.46 -10.61
CA ALA A 340 18.61 -16.82 -9.35
C ALA A 340 17.39 -16.81 -8.40
N GLN A 341 16.20 -16.53 -8.93
CA GLN A 341 14.95 -16.61 -8.18
C GLN A 341 14.69 -18.04 -7.69
N ASP A 342 14.76 -19.03 -8.58
CA ASP A 342 14.52 -20.43 -8.24
C ASP A 342 15.52 -20.93 -7.19
N ALA A 343 16.80 -20.52 -7.26
CA ALA A 343 17.81 -20.86 -6.27
C ALA A 343 17.53 -20.26 -4.88
N ALA A 344 17.03 -19.02 -4.82
CA ALA A 344 16.62 -18.41 -3.56
C ALA A 344 15.38 -19.12 -2.97
N LEU A 345 14.41 -19.47 -3.79
CA LEU A 345 13.21 -20.20 -3.36
C LEU A 345 13.55 -21.57 -2.75
N GLN A 346 14.66 -22.22 -3.12
CA GLN A 346 15.07 -23.50 -2.50
C GLN A 346 15.50 -23.37 -1.04
N VAL A 347 15.92 -22.18 -0.60
CA VAL A 347 16.46 -21.96 0.76
C VAL A 347 15.52 -21.17 1.67
N ILE A 348 14.50 -20.52 1.11
CA ILE A 348 13.53 -19.74 1.90
C ILE A 348 12.55 -20.66 2.60
N ARG A 349 12.59 -20.61 3.94
CA ARG A 349 11.70 -21.27 4.89
C ARG A 349 11.86 -20.63 6.27
N ASP A 350 10.98 -20.96 7.20
CA ASP A 350 11.12 -20.56 8.61
C ASP A 350 12.49 -21.01 9.18
N GLY A 351 13.14 -20.11 9.91
CA GLY A 351 14.45 -20.31 10.52
C GLY A 351 15.65 -20.10 9.60
N ALA A 352 15.44 -19.93 8.28
CA ALA A 352 16.54 -19.64 7.36
C ALA A 352 17.08 -18.21 7.57
N ALA A 353 18.37 -18.00 7.35
CA ALA A 353 18.95 -16.66 7.42
C ALA A 353 18.62 -15.88 6.13
N ALA A 354 18.13 -14.64 6.24
CA ALA A 354 17.74 -13.83 5.09
C ALA A 354 18.88 -13.63 4.07
N ARG A 355 20.12 -13.52 4.55
CA ARG A 355 21.34 -13.44 3.71
C ARG A 355 21.60 -14.69 2.87
N GLU A 356 21.10 -15.87 3.25
CA GLU A 356 21.28 -17.11 2.48
C GLU A 356 20.46 -17.08 1.19
N ALA A 357 19.25 -16.50 1.23
CA ALA A 357 18.43 -16.29 0.04
C ALA A 357 19.12 -15.35 -0.97
N ASP A 358 19.61 -14.20 -0.51
CA ASP A 358 20.40 -13.30 -1.37
C ASP A 358 21.66 -13.98 -1.90
N GLY A 359 22.40 -14.69 -1.04
CA GLY A 359 23.62 -15.40 -1.41
C GLY A 359 23.38 -16.46 -2.50
N ALA A 360 22.28 -17.19 -2.43
CA ALA A 360 21.89 -18.18 -3.44
C ALA A 360 21.66 -17.50 -4.80
N ALA A 361 20.83 -16.46 -4.85
CA ALA A 361 20.57 -15.69 -6.07
C ALA A 361 21.85 -15.06 -6.64
N ARG A 362 22.62 -14.37 -5.79
CA ARG A 362 23.84 -13.66 -6.18
C ARG A 362 24.93 -14.59 -6.71
N SER A 363 25.02 -15.82 -6.18
CA SER A 363 25.92 -16.85 -6.69
C SER A 363 25.58 -17.27 -8.13
N ILE A 364 24.29 -17.43 -8.45
CA ILE A 364 23.82 -17.69 -9.81
C ILE A 364 24.18 -16.53 -10.74
N MET A 365 23.89 -15.29 -10.31
CA MET A 365 24.20 -14.09 -11.09
C MET A 365 25.70 -13.97 -11.38
N ALA A 366 26.56 -14.25 -10.40
CA ALA A 366 28.01 -14.25 -10.57
C ALA A 366 28.47 -15.31 -11.58
N LYS A 367 27.97 -16.56 -11.47
CA LYS A 367 28.29 -17.65 -12.40
C LYS A 367 27.83 -17.37 -13.84
N ALA A 368 26.71 -16.69 -14.02
CA ALA A 368 26.21 -16.29 -15.33
C ALA A 368 27.00 -15.11 -15.95
N GLY A 369 27.84 -14.44 -15.17
CA GLY A 369 28.62 -13.27 -15.58
C GLY A 369 27.95 -11.91 -15.32
N PHE A 370 26.85 -11.89 -14.54
CA PHE A 370 26.07 -10.69 -14.24
C PHE A 370 26.21 -10.19 -12.80
N GLY A 371 27.15 -10.73 -12.01
CA GLY A 371 27.36 -10.32 -10.61
C GLY A 371 27.44 -8.80 -10.39
N PRO A 372 28.32 -8.06 -11.11
CA PRO A 372 28.40 -6.60 -11.01
C PRO A 372 27.16 -5.84 -11.52
N ALA A 373 26.32 -6.49 -12.32
CA ALA A 373 25.08 -5.91 -12.87
C ALA A 373 23.89 -6.05 -11.91
N PHE A 374 23.99 -6.87 -10.85
CA PHE A 374 22.98 -7.01 -9.81
C PHE A 374 23.27 -6.07 -8.63
N LYS A 375 22.63 -4.90 -8.65
CA LYS A 375 23.05 -3.69 -7.91
C LYS A 375 22.39 -3.45 -6.55
N HIS A 376 21.47 -4.31 -6.13
CA HIS A 376 20.74 -4.17 -4.87
C HIS A 376 20.63 -5.52 -4.14
N GLY A 377 20.01 -5.53 -2.95
CA GLY A 377 19.61 -6.78 -2.29
C GLY A 377 18.55 -7.52 -3.09
N LEU A 378 18.36 -8.80 -2.81
CA LEU A 378 17.35 -9.65 -3.46
C LEU A 378 15.91 -9.19 -3.21
N GLY A 379 15.65 -8.52 -2.09
CA GLY A 379 14.32 -8.00 -1.80
C GLY A 379 14.16 -7.52 -0.37
N HIS A 380 12.96 -7.07 -0.02
CA HIS A 380 12.57 -6.55 1.28
C HIS A 380 11.12 -6.88 1.62
N GLY A 381 10.76 -6.71 2.89
CA GLY A 381 9.40 -6.85 3.36
C GLY A 381 8.47 -5.79 2.77
N PHE A 382 7.19 -6.13 2.66
CA PHE A 382 6.12 -5.19 2.33
C PHE A 382 4.80 -5.65 2.99
N GLY A 383 3.70 -4.97 2.74
CA GLY A 383 2.36 -5.47 3.08
C GLY A 383 1.41 -4.34 3.48
N PHE A 384 1.78 -3.54 4.49
CA PHE A 384 0.97 -2.39 4.93
C PHE A 384 1.44 -1.05 4.34
N GLN A 385 2.52 -1.08 3.57
CA GLN A 385 3.06 0.04 2.81
C GLN A 385 3.69 -0.47 1.51
N ALA A 386 3.72 0.39 0.48
CA ALA A 386 4.22 0.05 -0.85
C ALA A 386 5.72 -0.23 -0.85
N ILE A 387 6.52 0.70 -0.29
CA ILE A 387 7.98 0.66 -0.36
C ILE A 387 8.57 1.09 0.98
N ASN A 388 9.31 0.18 1.60
CA ASN A 388 10.28 0.48 2.65
C ASN A 388 11.40 -0.56 2.54
N HIS A 389 12.54 -0.19 1.96
CA HIS A 389 13.66 -1.12 1.74
C HIS A 389 14.26 -1.68 3.05
N ALA A 390 13.96 -1.06 4.19
CA ALA A 390 14.37 -1.55 5.51
C ALA A 390 13.30 -2.44 6.18
N ALA A 391 12.12 -2.60 5.58
CA ALA A 391 11.07 -3.43 6.15
C ALA A 391 11.49 -4.90 6.18
N ALA A 392 11.28 -5.54 7.32
CA ALA A 392 11.64 -6.93 7.52
C ALA A 392 10.68 -7.88 6.76
N PRO A 393 11.22 -8.97 6.17
CA PRO A 393 12.64 -9.33 6.14
C PRO A 393 13.39 -8.60 5.02
N VAL A 394 14.63 -8.19 5.30
CA VAL A 394 15.54 -7.61 4.29
C VAL A 394 16.44 -8.71 3.74
N LEU A 395 16.26 -9.10 2.48
CA LEU A 395 17.09 -10.11 1.80
C LEU A 395 18.32 -9.42 1.19
N HIS A 396 19.38 -9.30 1.98
CA HIS A 396 20.59 -8.57 1.62
C HIS A 396 21.84 -9.30 2.13
N PRO A 397 23.02 -9.19 1.49
CA PRO A 397 24.25 -9.86 1.95
C PRO A 397 24.63 -9.55 3.40
N ALA A 398 24.32 -8.33 3.86
CA ALA A 398 24.61 -7.86 5.20
C ALA A 398 23.49 -8.10 6.23
N SER A 399 22.41 -8.79 5.83
CA SER A 399 21.27 -9.05 6.71
C SER A 399 21.62 -10.08 7.79
N ASP A 400 21.26 -9.78 9.03
CA ASP A 400 21.31 -10.69 10.18
C ASP A 400 19.93 -11.28 10.53
N ALA A 401 18.89 -10.91 9.77
CA ALA A 401 17.53 -11.36 10.02
C ALA A 401 17.36 -12.87 9.79
N VAL A 402 16.51 -13.47 10.62
CA VAL A 402 16.02 -14.83 10.48
C VAL A 402 14.60 -14.78 9.93
N LEU A 403 14.35 -15.51 8.86
CA LEU A 403 13.02 -15.60 8.24
C LEU A 403 12.06 -16.35 9.16
N ARG A 404 10.83 -15.87 9.25
CA ARG A 404 9.76 -16.46 10.06
C ARG A 404 8.54 -16.74 9.20
N SER A 405 7.84 -17.84 9.49
CA SER A 405 6.60 -18.17 8.79
C SER A 405 5.58 -17.03 8.92
N GLY A 406 4.97 -16.64 7.80
CA GLY A 406 4.09 -15.48 7.69
C GLY A 406 4.79 -14.19 7.28
N MET A 407 6.12 -14.13 7.26
CA MET A 407 6.82 -13.00 6.62
C MET A 407 6.54 -13.01 5.12
N VAL A 408 6.36 -11.82 4.54
CA VAL A 408 6.17 -11.64 3.09
C VAL A 408 7.20 -10.65 2.59
N HIS A 409 7.83 -10.97 1.45
CA HIS A 409 8.84 -10.13 0.83
C HIS A 409 8.73 -10.16 -0.70
N ASN A 410 9.19 -9.10 -1.35
CA ASN A 410 9.42 -9.12 -2.78
C ASN A 410 10.71 -9.92 -3.08
N MET A 411 10.83 -10.49 -4.26
CA MET A 411 12.02 -11.24 -4.69
C MET A 411 12.35 -10.84 -6.11
N GLU A 412 13.36 -10.00 -6.24
CA GLU A 412 13.59 -9.16 -7.41
C GLU A 412 15.00 -9.26 -8.01
N PRO A 413 15.49 -10.45 -8.42
CA PRO A 413 16.75 -10.54 -9.14
C PRO A 413 16.72 -9.69 -10.42
N ALA A 414 17.85 -9.02 -10.68
CA ALA A 414 17.93 -8.04 -11.77
C ALA A 414 19.31 -7.95 -12.42
N VAL A 415 19.33 -7.57 -13.70
CA VAL A 415 20.52 -7.24 -14.47
C VAL A 415 20.38 -5.82 -15.01
N TYR A 416 21.31 -4.92 -14.65
CA TYR A 416 21.35 -3.56 -15.18
C TYR A 416 22.63 -3.32 -16.00
N LEU A 417 22.48 -3.16 -17.32
CA LEU A 417 23.57 -2.90 -18.25
C LEU A 417 23.53 -1.43 -18.69
N GLU A 418 24.49 -0.65 -18.21
CA GLU A 418 24.57 0.78 -18.47
C GLU A 418 24.58 1.10 -19.97
N GLY A 419 23.78 2.11 -20.36
CA GLY A 419 23.62 2.50 -21.76
C GLY A 419 22.83 1.53 -22.63
N LYS A 420 22.48 0.33 -22.14
CA LYS A 420 21.70 -0.68 -22.88
C LYS A 420 20.28 -0.83 -22.34
N GLY A 421 20.16 -1.18 -21.06
CA GLY A 421 18.87 -1.40 -20.41
C GLY A 421 18.96 -2.25 -19.17
N GLY A 422 17.85 -2.87 -18.78
CA GLY A 422 17.82 -3.71 -17.60
C GLY A 422 16.64 -4.67 -17.58
N ILE A 423 16.83 -5.78 -16.88
CA ILE A 423 15.80 -6.78 -16.61
C ILE A 423 15.60 -6.83 -15.10
N ARG A 424 14.35 -6.80 -14.65
CA ARG A 424 13.97 -7.17 -13.29
C ARG A 424 12.77 -8.09 -13.32
N LEU A 425 12.92 -9.23 -12.66
CA LEU A 425 11.85 -10.20 -12.44
C LEU A 425 11.52 -10.13 -10.95
N ASN A 426 10.36 -9.61 -10.59
CA ASN A 426 9.94 -9.49 -9.19
C ASN A 426 8.64 -10.24 -8.93
N ASP A 427 8.69 -11.15 -7.95
CA ASP A 427 7.53 -11.87 -7.43
C ASP A 427 7.41 -11.67 -5.92
N ASN A 428 6.18 -11.77 -5.40
CA ASN A 428 5.92 -11.68 -3.97
C ASN A 428 5.84 -13.08 -3.36
N VAL A 429 6.53 -13.27 -2.24
CA VAL A 429 6.74 -14.58 -1.63
C VAL A 429 6.41 -14.53 -0.15
N ALA A 430 5.57 -15.47 0.30
CA ALA A 430 5.30 -15.70 1.71
C ALA A 430 6.22 -16.83 2.23
N VAL A 431 6.91 -16.58 3.34
CA VAL A 431 7.67 -17.59 4.06
C VAL A 431 6.70 -18.54 4.76
N ARG A 432 6.93 -19.85 4.61
CA ARG A 432 6.14 -20.92 5.24
C ARG A 432 7.06 -21.75 6.15
N GLN A 433 6.45 -22.55 7.02
CA GLN A 433 7.18 -23.41 7.96
C GLN A 433 8.21 -24.31 7.23
N ASP A 434 7.77 -25.04 6.20
CA ASP A 434 8.60 -26.00 5.46
C ASP A 434 9.00 -25.49 4.06
N GLY A 435 8.96 -24.18 3.82
CA GLY A 435 9.27 -23.62 2.50
C GLY A 435 8.72 -22.22 2.30
N ASN A 436 8.13 -22.00 1.14
CA ASN A 436 7.56 -20.71 0.75
C ASN A 436 6.38 -20.89 -0.19
N GLU A 437 5.67 -19.79 -0.42
CA GLU A 437 4.60 -19.69 -1.39
C GLU A 437 4.82 -18.45 -2.26
N VAL A 438 4.89 -18.64 -3.56
CA VAL A 438 4.90 -17.53 -4.53
C VAL A 438 3.47 -17.05 -4.74
N LEU A 439 3.13 -15.90 -4.16
CA LEU A 439 1.78 -15.33 -4.19
C LEU A 439 1.38 -14.87 -5.59
N SER A 440 2.37 -14.42 -6.37
CA SER A 440 2.23 -13.95 -7.75
C SER A 440 2.39 -15.06 -8.80
N SER A 441 2.26 -16.34 -8.42
CA SER A 441 2.57 -17.50 -9.28
C SER A 441 1.79 -17.59 -10.60
N GLN A 442 0.67 -16.88 -10.72
CA GLN A 442 -0.13 -16.83 -11.95
C GLN A 442 0.41 -15.83 -12.98
N LEU A 443 1.36 -14.98 -12.61
CA LEU A 443 1.98 -14.02 -13.52
C LEU A 443 3.14 -14.69 -14.28
N PRO A 444 3.08 -14.78 -15.62
CA PRO A 444 4.09 -15.51 -16.39
C PRO A 444 5.52 -15.00 -16.15
N ARG A 445 6.46 -15.96 -16.15
CA ARG A 445 7.91 -15.72 -16.12
C ARG A 445 8.59 -16.20 -17.41
N ASP A 446 7.83 -16.79 -18.34
CA ASP A 446 8.40 -17.32 -19.57
C ASP A 446 8.73 -16.20 -20.56
N LEU A 447 9.82 -16.42 -21.27
CA LEU A 447 10.39 -15.42 -22.15
C LEU A 447 9.50 -15.15 -23.37
N ASP A 448 8.79 -16.16 -23.86
CA ASP A 448 7.93 -16.05 -25.04
C ASP A 448 6.74 -15.12 -24.76
N TRP A 449 6.18 -15.16 -23.54
CA TRP A 449 5.15 -14.23 -23.13
C TRP A 449 5.66 -12.79 -22.98
N LEU A 450 6.92 -12.62 -22.54
CA LEU A 450 7.56 -11.32 -22.33
C LEU A 450 8.02 -10.61 -23.62
N VAL A 451 8.22 -11.36 -24.71
CA VAL A 451 8.51 -10.79 -26.02
C VAL A 451 7.20 -10.32 -26.66
N VAL A 452 7.10 -9.02 -26.94
CA VAL A 452 5.90 -8.43 -27.55
C VAL A 452 6.19 -8.15 -29.02
N ALA A 453 5.30 -8.60 -29.91
CA ALA A 453 5.43 -8.38 -31.34
C ALA A 453 5.48 -6.88 -31.65
N GLY A 454 6.39 -6.52 -32.56
CA GLY A 454 6.76 -5.12 -32.88
C GLY A 454 5.63 -4.27 -33.42
#